data_AF-A0A6L3A8R3-F1
#
_entry.id   AF-A0A6L3A8R3-F1
#
_cell.length_a   1.000
_cell.length_b   1.000
_cell.length_c   1.000
_cell.angle_alpha   90.00
_cell.angle_beta   90.00
_cell.angle_gamma   90.00
#
_symmetry.space_group_name_H-M   'P 1'
#
loop_
_entity.id
_entity.type
_entity.pdbx_description
1 polymer ?
#
loop_
_entity_poly.entity_id
_entity_poly.type
_entity_poly.pdbx_seq_one_letter_code
_entity_poly.pdbx_strand_id
1 'polypeptide(L)'
;MFAAGFISGPATAAPRAVRAQESPPKREKSAGESAKPADPAAFTEVGATAEVLTVRDWRHMSAQERRRFELFVERSFPEVWNELQPQRERDARAYNKRMERLAVELMPIFEEQAENADRAAILIREKHLEMRIQEVVAEFMLAKDESARVKSRALLIDLVGKLFDAVEERRILDIRRLEERLAVLKQRVAENSRDRDTIIARQVELHLNPTPDPEDAAKTKPGAKPDDASHDQSP
;
A
#
# COMPACT_ATOMS: atom_id res chain seq x y z
N MET A 1 -8.97 -14.53 -69.59
CA MET A 1 -10.39 -14.21 -69.87
C MET A 1 -11.11 -14.09 -68.54
N PHE A 2 -11.63 -12.89 -68.25
CA PHE A 2 -12.66 -12.49 -67.25
C PHE A 2 -12.49 -12.94 -65.76
N ALA A 3 -12.72 -12.13 -64.74
CA ALA A 3 -13.16 -10.74 -64.63
C ALA A 3 -12.71 -10.17 -63.27
N ALA A 4 -12.34 -8.89 -63.27
CA ALA A 4 -12.12 -8.09 -62.08
C ALA A 4 -13.46 -7.74 -61.42
N GLY A 5 -13.55 -7.86 -60.10
CA GLY A 5 -14.65 -7.37 -59.27
C GLY A 5 -14.17 -6.27 -58.34
N PHE A 6 -14.18 -5.03 -58.85
CA PHE A 6 -13.96 -3.81 -58.09
C PHE A 6 -15.27 -3.46 -57.38
N ILE A 7 -15.31 -3.51 -56.04
CA ILE A 7 -16.45 -2.98 -55.26
C ILE A 7 -16.02 -1.61 -54.72
N SER A 8 -16.46 -0.58 -55.43
CA SER A 8 -16.40 0.82 -55.01
C SER A 8 -17.58 1.09 -54.07
N GLY A 9 -17.29 1.40 -52.81
CA GLY A 9 -18.27 1.88 -51.83
C GLY A 9 -18.12 3.39 -51.64
N PRO A 10 -19.20 4.19 -51.66
CA PRO A 10 -19.12 5.63 -51.48
C PRO A 10 -18.84 6.00 -50.03
N ALA A 11 -17.82 6.85 -49.83
CA ALA A 11 -17.51 7.50 -48.57
C ALA A 11 -18.56 8.59 -48.28
N THR A 12 -19.46 8.32 -47.33
CA THR A 12 -20.35 9.33 -46.77
C THR A 12 -19.60 10.12 -45.71
N ALA A 13 -19.13 11.31 -46.08
CA ALA A 13 -18.57 12.29 -45.17
C ALA A 13 -19.67 12.84 -44.24
N ALA A 14 -19.54 12.57 -42.94
CA ALA A 14 -20.38 13.19 -41.92
C ALA A 14 -19.89 14.61 -41.60
N PRO A 15 -20.79 15.60 -41.42
CA PRO A 15 -20.41 16.97 -41.11
C PRO A 15 -19.89 17.12 -39.68
N ARG A 16 -18.81 17.90 -39.59
CA ARG A 16 -18.07 18.29 -38.38
C ARG A 16 -18.94 19.23 -37.54
N ALA A 17 -19.52 18.73 -36.44
CA ALA A 17 -20.26 19.55 -35.49
C ALA A 17 -19.33 20.55 -34.80
N VAL A 18 -19.62 21.84 -34.97
CA VAL A 18 -18.97 22.97 -34.30
C VAL A 18 -19.41 22.94 -32.83
N ARG A 19 -18.48 22.60 -31.93
CA ARG A 19 -18.68 22.62 -30.48
C ARG A 19 -18.71 24.06 -30.01
N ALA A 20 -19.89 24.55 -29.65
CA ALA A 20 -20.08 25.84 -29.01
C ALA A 20 -19.26 25.92 -27.72
N GLN A 21 -18.46 26.98 -27.59
CA GLN A 21 -17.83 27.37 -26.34
C GLN A 21 -18.90 27.95 -25.41
N GLU A 22 -19.40 27.14 -24.48
CA GLU A 22 -20.10 27.66 -23.32
C GLU A 22 -19.08 28.27 -22.35
N SER A 23 -19.23 29.57 -22.10
CA SER A 23 -18.45 30.29 -21.11
C SER A 23 -18.92 29.89 -19.71
N PRO A 24 -18.02 29.66 -18.73
CA PRO A 24 -18.44 29.35 -17.37
C PRO A 24 -19.09 30.57 -16.69
N PRO A 25 -20.15 30.39 -15.88
CA PRO A 25 -20.79 31.47 -15.15
C PRO A 25 -19.85 32.04 -14.08
N LYS A 26 -19.84 33.37 -13.97
CA LYS A 26 -19.18 34.13 -12.91
C LYS A 26 -19.76 33.71 -11.55
N ARG A 27 -18.91 33.14 -10.68
CA ARG A 27 -19.22 32.94 -9.26
C ARG A 27 -19.42 34.31 -8.59
N GLU A 28 -20.65 34.57 -8.17
CA GLU A 28 -20.97 35.65 -7.24
C GLU A 28 -20.29 35.39 -5.89
N LYS A 29 -19.65 36.44 -5.38
CA LYS A 29 -19.11 36.49 -4.02
C LYS A 29 -20.27 36.74 -3.07
N SER A 30 -20.75 35.71 -2.37
CA SER A 30 -21.55 35.90 -1.17
C SER A 30 -20.63 36.14 0.03
N ALA A 31 -20.78 37.33 0.64
CA ALA A 31 -20.45 37.58 2.02
C ALA A 31 -21.24 36.56 2.88
N GLY A 32 -20.66 35.88 3.86
CA GLY A 32 -19.97 36.47 5.00
C GLY A 32 -20.94 36.48 6.19
N GLU A 33 -21.35 35.29 6.66
CA GLU A 33 -22.10 35.14 7.91
C GLU A 33 -21.36 34.15 8.81
N SER A 34 -20.75 34.71 9.84
CA SER A 34 -19.87 34.07 10.80
C SER A 34 -20.67 33.21 11.78
N ALA A 35 -20.80 31.91 11.49
CA ALA A 35 -21.15 30.92 12.50
C ALA A 35 -19.88 30.48 13.26
N LYS A 36 -19.86 30.71 14.57
CA LYS A 36 -18.83 30.21 15.50
C LYS A 36 -18.65 28.69 15.32
N PRO A 37 -17.42 28.18 15.12
CA PRO A 37 -17.18 26.74 15.21
C PRO A 37 -17.31 26.29 16.67
N ALA A 38 -18.08 25.23 16.88
CA ALA A 38 -18.03 24.41 18.08
C ALA A 38 -16.64 23.79 18.23
N ASP A 39 -16.23 23.55 19.48
CA ASP A 39 -14.91 23.06 19.88
C ASP A 39 -14.31 21.99 18.95
N PRO A 40 -13.11 22.21 18.37
CA PRO A 40 -12.43 21.22 17.53
C PRO A 40 -11.75 20.08 18.32
N ALA A 41 -11.97 19.98 19.64
CA ALA A 41 -11.24 19.05 20.51
C ALA A 41 -11.88 17.64 20.65
N ALA A 42 -13.06 17.38 20.07
CA ALA A 42 -13.79 16.12 20.27
C ALA A 42 -13.79 15.16 19.07
N PHE A 43 -13.05 15.46 18.00
CA PHE A 43 -12.89 14.57 16.84
C PHE A 43 -11.41 14.26 16.61
N THR A 44 -10.80 13.62 17.60
CA THR A 44 -9.45 13.06 17.45
C THR A 44 -9.53 11.87 16.49
N GLU A 45 -9.19 12.16 15.23
CA GLU A 45 -8.39 11.31 14.37
C GLU A 45 -8.63 9.80 14.47
N VAL A 46 -9.66 9.31 13.77
CA VAL A 46 -9.46 8.09 12.95
C VAL A 46 -8.83 8.54 11.63
N GLY A 47 -7.73 9.29 11.75
CA GLY A 47 -6.81 9.53 10.67
C GLY A 47 -6.08 8.22 10.47
N ALA A 48 -6.39 7.52 9.39
CA ALA A 48 -5.45 6.58 8.83
C ALA A 48 -4.16 7.37 8.61
N THR A 49 -3.23 7.24 9.56
CA THR A 49 -1.83 7.58 9.32
C THR A 49 -1.48 6.73 8.12
N ALA A 50 -1.46 7.36 6.95
CA ALA A 50 -0.66 6.87 5.85
C ALA A 50 0.76 6.90 6.40
N GLU A 51 1.14 5.81 7.08
CA GLU A 51 2.54 5.47 7.28
C GLU A 51 3.12 5.61 5.89
N VAL A 52 3.86 6.68 5.68
CA VAL A 52 4.70 6.84 4.53
C VAL A 52 5.60 5.62 4.62
N LEU A 53 5.25 4.57 3.89
CA LEU A 53 6.05 3.37 3.72
C LEU A 53 7.39 3.90 3.22
N THR A 54 8.32 4.10 4.15
CA THR A 54 9.67 4.52 3.83
C THR A 54 10.22 3.37 3.04
N VAL A 55 10.21 3.52 1.71
CA VAL A 55 10.70 2.50 0.79
C VAL A 55 12.09 2.13 1.28
N ARG A 56 12.21 0.89 1.76
CA ARG A 56 13.40 0.43 2.45
C ARG A 56 14.56 0.45 1.45
N ASP A 57 15.49 1.39 1.63
CA ASP A 57 16.63 1.52 0.72
C ASP A 57 17.51 0.25 0.81
N TRP A 58 17.93 -0.26 -0.33
CA TRP A 58 18.93 -1.32 -0.47
C TRP A 58 20.14 -1.12 0.45
N ARG A 59 20.58 0.13 0.60
CA ARG A 59 21.73 0.49 1.45
C ARG A 59 21.46 0.28 2.94
N HIS A 60 20.22 0.35 3.37
CA HIS A 60 19.82 0.17 4.77
C HIS A 60 19.47 -1.27 5.12
N MET A 61 19.40 -2.18 4.14
CA MET A 61 19.21 -3.61 4.40
C MET A 61 20.47 -4.23 5.01
N SER A 62 20.24 -5.11 5.98
CA SER A 62 21.27 -6.01 6.49
C SER A 62 21.78 -6.94 5.37
N ALA A 63 22.98 -7.51 5.54
CA ALA A 63 23.54 -8.46 4.58
C ALA A 63 22.62 -9.68 4.35
N GLN A 64 21.92 -10.13 5.40
CA GLN A 64 20.97 -11.23 5.30
C GLN A 64 19.73 -10.83 4.49
N GLU A 65 19.16 -9.65 4.72
CA GLU A 65 18.02 -9.14 3.94
C GLU A 65 18.39 -8.94 2.47
N ARG A 66 19.56 -8.36 2.17
CA ARG A 66 20.07 -8.24 0.80
C ARG A 66 20.17 -9.58 0.11
N ARG A 67 20.69 -10.61 0.80
CA ARG A 67 20.77 -11.96 0.25
C ARG A 67 19.39 -12.57 -0.01
N ARG A 68 18.41 -12.36 0.88
CA ARG A 68 17.03 -12.82 0.65
C ARG A 68 16.40 -12.12 -0.55
N PHE A 69 16.66 -10.82 -0.71
CA PHE A 69 16.19 -10.07 -1.86
C PHE A 69 16.89 -10.49 -3.16
N GLU A 70 18.20 -10.76 -3.14
CA GLU A 70 18.92 -11.34 -4.29
C GLU A 70 18.31 -12.68 -4.72
N LEU A 71 18.06 -13.58 -3.77
CA LEU A 71 17.40 -14.87 -4.05
C LEU A 71 15.98 -14.70 -4.60
N PHE A 72 15.25 -13.68 -4.13
CA PHE A 72 13.95 -13.33 -4.67
C PHE A 72 14.06 -12.87 -6.13
N VAL A 73 15.01 -11.98 -6.46
CA VAL A 73 15.26 -11.54 -7.83
C VAL A 73 15.69 -12.71 -8.71
N GLU A 74 16.60 -13.56 -8.25
CA GLU A 74 17.06 -14.75 -8.97
C GLU A 74 15.91 -15.71 -9.31
N ARG A 75 15.04 -16.00 -8.33
CA ARG A 75 13.94 -16.94 -8.52
C ARG A 75 12.78 -16.35 -9.32
N SER A 76 12.39 -15.12 -9.00
CA SER A 76 11.17 -14.50 -9.55
C SER A 76 11.45 -13.75 -10.85
N PHE A 77 12.67 -13.25 -11.07
CA PHE A 77 13.05 -12.42 -12.22
C PHE A 77 14.38 -12.89 -12.84
N PRO A 78 14.44 -14.13 -13.37
CA PRO A 78 15.69 -14.75 -13.81
C PRO A 78 16.39 -13.98 -14.94
N GLU A 79 15.63 -13.35 -15.84
CA GLU A 79 16.17 -12.53 -16.93
C GLU A 79 16.99 -11.36 -16.39
N VAL A 80 16.40 -10.61 -15.43
CA VAL A 80 17.06 -9.50 -14.74
C VAL A 80 18.29 -9.98 -13.98
N TRP A 81 18.21 -11.14 -13.32
CA TRP A 81 19.33 -11.72 -12.59
C TRP A 81 20.50 -12.09 -13.51
N ASN A 82 20.21 -12.71 -14.65
CA ASN A 82 21.21 -13.10 -15.64
C ASN A 82 21.96 -11.88 -16.19
N GLU A 83 21.29 -10.73 -16.35
CA GLU A 83 21.95 -9.47 -16.73
C GLU A 83 22.83 -8.86 -15.63
N LEU A 84 22.48 -9.12 -14.35
CA LEU A 84 23.22 -8.60 -13.20
C LEU A 84 24.49 -9.41 -12.90
N GLN A 85 24.48 -10.72 -13.18
CA GLN A 85 25.59 -11.63 -12.85
C GLN A 85 26.95 -11.13 -13.37
N PRO A 86 27.11 -10.74 -14.65
CA PRO A 86 28.39 -10.23 -15.15
C PRO A 86 28.83 -8.94 -14.45
N GLN A 87 27.88 -8.10 -14.01
CA GLN A 87 28.20 -6.85 -13.31
C GLN A 87 28.67 -7.14 -11.88
N ARG A 88 28.08 -8.13 -11.22
CA ARG A 88 28.49 -8.58 -9.89
C ARG A 88 29.96 -8.99 -9.84
N GLU A 89 30.42 -9.69 -10.87
CA GLU A 89 31.81 -10.18 -10.96
C GLU A 89 32.80 -9.09 -11.38
N ARG A 90 32.41 -8.19 -12.29
CA ARG A 90 33.32 -7.21 -12.90
C ARG A 90 33.35 -5.86 -12.19
N ASP A 91 32.21 -5.38 -11.73
CA ASP A 91 32.05 -4.04 -11.13
C ASP A 91 30.98 -4.04 -10.03
N ALA A 92 31.43 -4.29 -8.80
CA ALA A 92 30.58 -4.28 -7.62
C ALA A 92 29.84 -2.94 -7.41
N ARG A 93 30.40 -1.82 -7.85
CA ARG A 93 29.76 -0.50 -7.70
C ARG A 93 28.60 -0.35 -8.67
N ALA A 94 28.78 -0.74 -9.93
CA ALA A 94 27.71 -0.76 -10.92
C ALA A 94 26.58 -1.72 -10.50
N TYR A 95 26.95 -2.93 -10.03
CA TYR A 95 25.99 -3.90 -9.49
C TYR A 95 25.15 -3.31 -8.35
N ASN A 96 25.80 -2.74 -7.32
CA ASN A 96 25.09 -2.15 -6.18
C ASN A 96 24.15 -1.02 -6.60
N LYS A 97 24.58 -0.15 -7.53
CA LYS A 97 23.73 0.94 -8.04
C LYS A 97 22.52 0.41 -8.81
N ARG A 98 22.66 -0.71 -9.53
CA ARG A 98 21.55 -1.33 -10.25
C ARG A 98 20.60 -2.04 -9.29
N MET A 99 21.12 -2.75 -8.30
CA MET A 99 20.32 -3.36 -7.23
C MET A 99 19.54 -2.32 -6.42
N GLU A 100 20.12 -1.14 -6.14
CA GLU A 100 19.43 -0.05 -5.45
C GLU A 100 18.17 0.42 -6.20
N ARG A 101 18.25 0.54 -7.53
CA ARG A 101 17.08 0.90 -8.36
C ARG A 101 16.05 -0.22 -8.41
N LEU A 102 16.51 -1.46 -8.60
CA LEU A 102 15.62 -2.62 -8.61
C LEU A 102 14.93 -2.83 -7.26
N ALA A 103 15.62 -2.55 -6.16
CA ALA A 103 15.05 -2.60 -4.83
C ALA A 103 13.87 -1.62 -4.72
N VAL A 104 13.99 -0.37 -5.17
CA VAL A 104 12.87 0.59 -5.15
C VAL A 104 11.64 0.04 -5.86
N GLU A 105 11.82 -0.62 -7.01
CA GLU A 105 10.71 -1.14 -7.81
C GLU A 105 10.13 -2.45 -7.27
N LEU A 106 10.98 -3.36 -6.77
CA LEU A 106 10.58 -4.72 -6.42
C LEU A 106 10.40 -4.93 -4.91
N MET A 107 10.79 -3.98 -4.05
CA MET A 107 10.60 -4.08 -2.60
C MET A 107 9.15 -4.31 -2.22
N PRO A 108 8.16 -3.57 -2.77
CA PRO A 108 6.76 -3.78 -2.40
C PRO A 108 6.31 -5.22 -2.71
N ILE A 109 6.79 -5.81 -3.81
CA ILE A 109 6.46 -7.19 -4.20
C ILE A 109 7.14 -8.20 -3.27
N PHE A 110 8.40 -7.94 -2.91
CA PHE A 110 9.17 -8.78 -1.99
C PHE A 110 8.55 -8.81 -0.58
N GLU A 111 8.14 -7.65 -0.07
CA GLU A 111 7.46 -7.52 1.22
C GLU A 111 6.08 -8.17 1.19
N GLU A 112 5.31 -7.94 0.11
CA GLU A 112 4.02 -8.59 -0.08
C GLU A 112 4.14 -10.11 -0.08
N GLN A 113 5.23 -10.69 -0.62
CA GLN A 113 5.42 -12.14 -0.62
C GLN A 113 5.48 -12.74 0.80
N ALA A 114 5.93 -11.98 1.79
CA ALA A 114 5.96 -12.45 3.18
C ALA A 114 4.56 -12.43 3.82
N GLU A 115 3.69 -11.50 3.41
CA GLU A 115 2.36 -11.32 3.98
C GLU A 115 1.27 -12.11 3.22
N ASN A 116 1.35 -12.12 1.88
CA ASN A 116 0.35 -12.67 0.98
C ASN A 116 0.99 -13.21 -0.31
N ALA A 117 1.25 -14.53 -0.31
CA ALA A 117 1.89 -15.21 -1.42
C ALA A 117 1.08 -15.14 -2.73
N ASP A 118 -0.25 -15.23 -2.66
CA ASP A 118 -1.13 -15.21 -3.83
C ASP A 118 -1.11 -13.83 -4.51
N ARG A 119 -1.22 -12.77 -3.72
CA ARG A 119 -1.12 -11.39 -4.22
C ARG A 119 0.26 -11.09 -4.80
N ALA A 120 1.32 -11.55 -4.12
CA ALA A 120 2.68 -11.41 -4.63
C ALA A 120 2.89 -12.13 -5.96
N ALA A 121 2.29 -13.30 -6.16
CA ALA A 121 2.36 -14.02 -7.44
C ALA A 121 1.74 -13.21 -8.59
N ILE A 122 0.61 -12.53 -8.35
CA ILE A 122 -0.03 -11.65 -9.33
C ILE A 122 0.88 -10.44 -9.63
N LEU A 123 1.43 -9.79 -8.60
CA LEU A 123 2.35 -8.65 -8.76
C LEU A 123 3.63 -9.02 -9.54
N ILE A 124 4.20 -10.20 -9.30
CA ILE A 124 5.35 -10.71 -10.06
C ILE A 124 4.96 -10.86 -11.54
N ARG A 125 3.80 -11.44 -11.82
CA ARG A 125 3.29 -11.60 -13.20
C ARG A 125 3.05 -10.26 -13.88
N GLU A 126 2.44 -9.29 -13.19
CA GLU A 126 2.27 -7.92 -13.69
C GLU A 126 3.63 -7.32 -14.08
N LYS A 127 4.64 -7.44 -13.20
CA LYS A 127 5.96 -6.88 -13.45
C LYS A 127 6.67 -7.54 -14.64
N HIS A 128 6.53 -8.86 -14.82
CA HIS A 128 7.03 -9.55 -16.02
C HIS A 128 6.38 -9.02 -17.29
N LEU A 129 5.05 -8.82 -17.28
CA LEU A 129 4.33 -8.26 -18.42
C LEU A 129 4.79 -6.83 -18.72
N GLU A 130 5.00 -6.00 -17.70
CA GLU A 130 5.52 -4.63 -17.87
C GLU A 130 6.90 -4.61 -18.52
N MET A 131 7.84 -5.43 -18.03
CA MET A 131 9.19 -5.54 -18.61
C MET A 131 9.11 -5.99 -20.07
N ARG A 132 8.30 -7.02 -20.35
CA ARG A 132 8.13 -7.52 -21.72
C ARG A 132 7.50 -6.49 -22.65
N ILE A 133 6.54 -5.70 -22.16
CA ILE A 133 5.96 -4.58 -22.90
C ILE A 133 7.04 -3.54 -23.24
N GLN A 134 7.88 -3.16 -22.28
CA GLN A 134 8.96 -2.20 -22.52
C GLN A 134 9.97 -2.68 -23.57
N GLU A 135 10.32 -3.97 -23.55
CA GLU A 135 11.17 -4.60 -24.57
C GLU A 135 10.53 -4.52 -25.97
N VAL A 136 9.28 -4.94 -26.10
CA VAL A 136 8.58 -4.92 -27.40
C VAL A 136 8.37 -3.50 -27.90
N VAL A 137 8.17 -2.52 -27.01
CA VAL A 137 8.15 -1.09 -27.38
C VAL A 137 9.51 -0.67 -27.93
N ALA A 138 10.62 -1.04 -27.30
CA ALA A 138 11.96 -0.72 -27.80
C ALA A 138 12.22 -1.37 -29.17
N GLU A 139 11.85 -2.65 -29.34
CA GLU A 139 11.93 -3.35 -30.63
C GLU A 139 11.08 -2.66 -31.71
N PHE A 140 9.85 -2.25 -31.38
CA PHE A 140 8.96 -1.52 -32.28
C PHE A 140 9.58 -0.20 -32.75
N MET A 141 10.20 0.56 -31.84
CA MET A 141 10.85 1.84 -32.16
C MET A 141 12.08 1.67 -33.06
N LEU A 142 12.79 0.54 -32.95
CA LEU A 142 13.96 0.23 -33.78
C LEU A 142 13.60 -0.44 -35.11
N ALA A 143 12.36 -0.92 -35.28
CA ALA A 143 11.90 -1.59 -36.48
C ALA A 143 11.85 -0.64 -37.69
N LYS A 144 12.60 -1.00 -38.73
CA LYS A 144 12.65 -0.29 -40.02
C LYS A 144 11.51 -0.72 -40.96
N ASP A 145 11.03 -1.94 -40.80
CA ASP A 145 10.12 -2.58 -41.75
C ASP A 145 8.69 -2.59 -41.21
N GLU A 146 7.70 -2.33 -42.08
CA GLU A 146 6.29 -2.28 -41.66
C GLU A 146 5.79 -3.64 -41.17
N SER A 147 6.27 -4.75 -41.75
CA SER A 147 5.91 -6.10 -41.30
C SER A 147 6.36 -6.35 -39.84
N ALA A 148 7.54 -5.88 -39.45
CA ALA A 148 8.02 -5.99 -38.08
C ALA A 148 7.18 -5.13 -37.13
N ARG A 149 6.82 -3.91 -37.55
CA ARG A 149 5.94 -3.03 -36.76
C ARG A 149 4.55 -3.61 -36.54
N VAL A 150 3.96 -4.23 -37.56
CA VAL A 150 2.65 -4.91 -37.45
C VAL A 150 2.73 -6.07 -36.45
N LYS A 151 3.79 -6.87 -36.49
CA LYS A 151 4.02 -7.98 -35.54
C LYS A 151 4.18 -7.46 -34.11
N SER A 152 5.05 -6.48 -33.89
CA SER A 152 5.26 -5.88 -32.57
C SER A 152 3.98 -5.22 -32.04
N ARG A 153 3.17 -4.56 -32.89
CA ARG A 153 1.87 -4.01 -32.48
C ARG A 153 0.90 -5.09 -32.04
N ALA A 154 0.78 -6.18 -32.79
CA ALA A 154 -0.09 -7.30 -32.41
C ALA A 154 0.34 -7.91 -31.07
N LEU A 155 1.65 -8.09 -30.87
CA LEU A 155 2.20 -8.58 -29.61
C LEU A 155 1.95 -7.61 -28.44
N LEU A 156 2.09 -6.30 -28.66
CA LEU A 156 1.79 -5.30 -27.63
C LEU A 156 0.32 -5.33 -27.21
N ILE A 157 -0.61 -5.48 -28.17
CA ILE A 157 -2.05 -5.58 -27.84
C ILE A 157 -2.31 -6.80 -26.95
N ASP A 158 -1.73 -7.95 -27.29
CA ASP A 158 -1.85 -9.18 -26.48
C ASP A 158 -1.26 -9.01 -25.07
N LEU A 159 -0.05 -8.47 -24.96
CA LEU A 159 0.62 -8.26 -23.67
C LEU A 159 -0.14 -7.25 -22.78
N VAL A 160 -0.64 -6.16 -23.35
CA VAL A 160 -1.44 -5.16 -22.63
C VAL A 160 -2.77 -5.77 -22.17
N GLY A 161 -3.40 -6.61 -22.99
CA GLY A 161 -4.58 -7.38 -22.58
C GLY A 161 -4.30 -8.24 -21.35
N LYS A 162 -3.22 -9.03 -21.39
CA LYS A 162 -2.79 -9.87 -20.24
C LYS A 162 -2.47 -9.04 -18.99
N LEU A 163 -1.86 -7.87 -19.16
CA LEU A 163 -1.59 -6.97 -18.03
C LEU A 163 -2.89 -6.44 -17.42
N PHE A 164 -3.87 -6.08 -18.25
CA PHE A 164 -5.18 -5.66 -17.79
C PHE A 164 -5.86 -6.76 -16.96
N ASP A 165 -5.89 -7.99 -17.49
CA ASP A 165 -6.46 -9.14 -16.80
C ASP A 165 -5.76 -9.39 -15.46
N ALA A 166 -4.42 -9.26 -15.41
CA ALA A 166 -3.66 -9.43 -14.18
C ALA A 166 -3.98 -8.36 -13.13
N VAL A 167 -4.11 -7.11 -13.55
CA VAL A 167 -4.49 -5.99 -12.69
C VAL A 167 -5.93 -6.14 -12.20
N GLU A 168 -6.83 -6.65 -13.04
CA GLU A 168 -8.21 -6.97 -12.64
C GLU A 168 -8.23 -8.08 -11.57
N GLU A 169 -7.48 -9.16 -11.78
CA GLU A 169 -7.35 -10.25 -10.80
C GLU A 169 -6.83 -9.74 -9.45
N ARG A 170 -5.80 -8.89 -9.46
CA ARG A 170 -5.27 -8.24 -8.24
C ARG A 170 -6.34 -7.42 -7.53
N ARG A 171 -7.10 -6.61 -8.28
CA ARG A 171 -8.17 -5.77 -7.72
C ARG A 171 -9.29 -6.60 -7.11
N ILE A 172 -9.69 -7.70 -7.75
CA ILE A 172 -10.68 -8.62 -7.20
C ILE A 172 -10.20 -9.21 -5.87
N LEU A 173 -8.93 -9.61 -5.78
CA LEU A 173 -8.33 -10.10 -4.54
C LEU A 173 -8.30 -9.02 -3.45
N ASP A 174 -7.91 -7.79 -3.81
CA ASP A 174 -7.88 -6.65 -2.89
C ASP A 174 -9.29 -6.32 -2.35
N ILE A 175 -10.32 -6.36 -3.21
CA ILE A 175 -11.72 -6.17 -2.81
C ILE A 175 -12.12 -7.22 -1.77
N ARG A 176 -11.85 -8.51 -2.03
CA ARG A 176 -12.19 -9.59 -1.10
C ARG A 176 -11.54 -9.41 0.27
N ARG A 177 -10.25 -9.06 0.30
CA ARG A 177 -9.51 -8.80 1.55
C ARG A 177 -10.11 -7.62 2.34
N LEU A 178 -10.49 -6.55 1.63
CA LEU A 178 -11.15 -5.40 2.26
C LEU A 178 -12.54 -5.75 2.80
N GLU A 179 -13.31 -6.57 2.09
CA GLU A 179 -14.61 -7.07 2.53
C GLU A 179 -14.49 -7.94 3.79
N GLU A 180 -13.49 -8.84 3.85
CA GLU A 180 -13.20 -9.64 5.03
C GLU A 180 -12.83 -8.77 6.24
N ARG A 181 -11.94 -7.79 6.06
CA ARG A 181 -11.57 -6.85 7.13
C ARG A 181 -12.77 -6.04 7.61
N LEU A 182 -13.63 -5.60 6.68
CA LEU A 182 -14.85 -4.88 7.00
C LEU A 182 -15.84 -5.75 7.78
N ALA A 183 -15.96 -7.04 7.43
CA ALA A 183 -16.78 -7.99 8.18
C ALA A 183 -16.30 -8.14 9.63
N VAL A 184 -14.99 -8.29 9.85
CA VAL A 184 -14.38 -8.36 11.20
C VAL A 184 -14.65 -7.08 12.00
N LEU A 185 -14.48 -5.91 11.40
CA LEU A 185 -14.74 -4.64 12.07
C LEU A 185 -16.22 -4.47 12.44
N LYS A 186 -17.14 -4.84 11.54
CA LYS A 186 -18.58 -4.84 11.82
C LYS A 186 -18.93 -5.77 12.98
N GLN A 187 -18.33 -6.96 13.02
CA GLN A 187 -18.52 -7.89 14.13
C GLN A 187 -18.06 -7.27 15.46
N ARG A 188 -16.86 -6.68 15.51
CA ARG A 188 -16.35 -6.00 16.72
C ARG A 188 -17.24 -4.85 17.18
N VAL A 189 -17.78 -4.05 16.25
CA VAL A 189 -18.72 -2.98 16.58
C VAL A 189 -20.02 -3.55 17.16
N ALA A 190 -20.53 -4.65 16.61
CA ALA A 190 -21.72 -5.31 17.13
C ALA A 190 -21.50 -5.90 18.53
N GLU A 191 -20.35 -6.52 18.79
CA GLU A 191 -19.94 -7.01 20.11
C GLU A 191 -19.84 -5.86 21.13
N ASN A 192 -19.10 -4.81 20.80
CA ASN A 192 -18.97 -3.61 21.64
C ASN A 192 -20.34 -2.95 21.93
N SER A 193 -21.25 -2.98 20.95
CA SER A 193 -22.61 -2.44 21.13
C SER A 193 -23.45 -3.29 22.09
N ARG A 194 -23.26 -4.61 22.12
CA ARG A 194 -23.92 -5.50 23.10
C ARG A 194 -23.35 -5.30 24.51
N ASP A 195 -22.04 -5.11 24.59
CA ASP A 195 -21.34 -4.93 25.86
C ASP A 195 -21.40 -3.49 26.38
N ARG A 196 -21.98 -2.57 25.60
CA ARG A 196 -22.01 -1.14 25.89
C ARG A 196 -22.50 -0.85 27.31
N ASP A 197 -23.64 -1.40 27.70
CA ASP A 197 -24.24 -1.11 29.01
C ASP A 197 -23.37 -1.67 30.15
N THR A 198 -22.76 -2.83 29.96
CA THR A 198 -21.81 -3.43 30.91
C THR A 198 -20.55 -2.58 31.05
N ILE A 199 -20.01 -2.09 29.93
CA ILE A 199 -18.84 -1.19 29.91
C ILE A 199 -19.18 0.11 30.64
N ILE A 200 -20.34 0.72 30.33
CA ILE A 200 -20.81 1.94 31.00
C ILE A 200 -20.95 1.69 32.50
N ALA A 201 -21.62 0.61 32.92
CA ALA A 201 -21.82 0.30 34.33
C ALA A 201 -20.49 0.16 35.08
N ARG A 202 -19.53 -0.58 34.52
CA ARG A 202 -18.18 -0.75 35.09
C ARG A 202 -17.45 0.59 35.20
N GLN A 203 -17.57 1.44 34.19
CA GLN A 203 -16.88 2.73 34.17
C GLN A 203 -17.50 3.72 35.16
N VAL A 204 -18.84 3.71 35.29
CA VAL A 204 -19.55 4.45 36.36
C VAL A 204 -19.07 3.98 37.73
N GLU A 205 -18.97 2.66 37.97
CA GLU A 205 -18.50 2.11 39.24
C GLU A 205 -17.06 2.55 39.58
N LEU A 206 -16.14 2.52 38.61
CA LEU A 206 -14.77 3.02 38.78
C LEU A 206 -14.69 4.50 39.15
N HIS A 207 -15.60 5.33 38.61
CA HIS A 207 -15.65 6.76 38.94
C HIS A 207 -16.29 7.04 40.29
N LEU A 208 -17.25 6.22 40.72
CA LEU A 208 -17.91 6.35 42.03
C LEU A 208 -17.03 5.80 43.17
N ASN A 209 -16.25 4.75 42.89
CA ASN A 209 -15.34 4.12 43.85
C ASN A 209 -13.90 4.15 43.29
N PRO A 210 -13.24 5.33 43.26
CA PRO A 210 -11.86 5.40 42.83
C PRO A 210 -11.02 4.51 43.75
N THR A 211 -10.36 3.52 43.17
CA THR A 211 -9.41 2.69 43.91
C THR A 211 -8.29 3.63 44.39
N PRO A 212 -7.98 3.68 45.70
CA PRO A 212 -6.98 4.60 46.21
C PRO A 212 -5.63 4.30 45.56
N ASP A 213 -4.93 5.37 45.13
CA ASP A 213 -3.62 5.26 44.52
C ASP A 213 -2.68 4.46 45.45
N PRO A 214 -1.87 3.52 44.92
CA PRO A 214 -0.95 2.73 45.75
C PRO A 214 0.07 3.60 46.50
N GLU A 215 0.27 4.87 46.11
CA GLU A 215 1.10 5.83 46.84
C GLU A 215 0.47 6.32 48.16
N ASP A 216 -0.86 6.34 48.29
CA ASP A 216 -1.55 6.75 49.51
C ASP A 216 -1.69 5.62 50.53
N ALA A 217 -1.64 4.36 50.08
CA ALA A 217 -1.63 3.18 50.96
C ALA A 217 -0.33 3.03 51.77
N ALA A 218 0.77 3.66 51.36
CA ALA A 218 2.06 3.61 52.05
C ALA A 218 2.18 4.61 53.22
N LYS A 219 1.30 5.61 53.33
CA LYS A 219 1.35 6.64 54.39
C LYS A 219 0.55 6.29 55.65
N THR A 220 -0.23 5.20 55.62
CA THR A 220 -1.06 4.75 56.75
C THR A 220 -0.52 3.49 57.41
N LYS A 221 0.77 3.49 57.78
CA LYS A 221 1.31 2.54 58.76
C LYS A 221 1.67 3.29 60.04
N PRO A 222 0.84 3.27 61.10
CA PRO A 222 1.24 3.81 62.39
C PRO A 222 2.34 2.92 62.96
N GLY A 223 3.48 3.53 63.27
CA GLY A 223 4.59 2.86 63.91
C GLY A 223 4.20 2.36 65.30
N ALA A 224 4.10 1.03 65.46
CA ALA A 224 4.22 0.38 66.75
C ALA A 224 5.72 0.13 67.00
N LYS A 225 6.35 1.04 67.72
CA LYS A 225 7.69 0.86 68.29
C LYS A 225 7.52 0.03 69.57
N PRO A 226 8.23 -1.10 69.75
CA PRO A 226 8.29 -1.76 71.04
C PRO A 226 9.25 -0.97 71.95
N ASP A 227 8.75 -0.48 73.07
CA ASP A 227 9.57 0.10 74.12
C ASP A 227 10.35 -1.02 74.83
N ASP A 228 11.66 -1.00 74.62
CA ASP A 228 12.65 -1.74 75.39
C ASP A 228 13.38 -0.70 76.26
N ALA A 229 13.16 -0.75 77.58
CA ALA A 229 13.93 0.02 78.55
C ALA A 229 14.08 -0.79 79.84
N SER A 230 15.21 -1.49 79.89
CA SER A 230 15.83 -2.05 81.09
C SER A 230 16.44 -0.93 81.98
N HIS A 231 16.72 -1.27 83.25
CA HIS A 231 17.57 -0.55 84.24
C HIS A 231 16.92 0.65 84.99
N ASP A 232 17.11 0.93 86.28
CA ASP A 232 17.92 0.37 87.40
C ASP A 232 17.62 1.20 88.69
N GLN A 233 18.00 0.68 89.87
CA GLN A 233 18.25 1.34 91.19
C GLN A 233 17.06 1.64 92.14
N SER A 234 16.92 0.92 93.26
CA SER A 234 17.57 1.09 94.61
C SER A 234 16.66 1.89 95.57
N PRO A 235 16.70 1.77 96.92
CA PRO A 235 17.76 1.22 97.80
C PRO A 235 17.37 0.00 98.67
#